data_AF-A0A0R2KXS0-F1
#
_entry.id   AF-A0A0R2KXS0-F1
#
_cell.length_a   1.000
_cell.length_b   1.000
_cell.length_c   1.000
_cell.angle_alpha   90.00
_cell.angle_beta   90.00
_cell.angle_gamma   90.00
#
_symmetry.space_group_name_H-M   'P 1'
#
loop_
_entity.id
_entity.type
_entity.pdbx_description
1 polymer ?
#
loop_
_entity_poly.entity_id
_entity_poly.type
_entity_poly.pdbx_seq_one_letter_code
_entity_poly.pdbx_strand_id
1 'polypeptide(L)'
;MDKLAINDLTFSYTKDSDPVLDNLNLTIKNNTFNLLFGSSGSGKSTLMQIITGLVRTNLPNLGSGTILINGQSIETWTPKQFVQEVALLFQNPREQFSMSSVEDEFVFTLENIGMLPSKIDSSIRSALERVKMLDFRNRDIDGLSGGELQKISLAITLAMDSNFIILDEPFANVDSSSRKELILLLKELQIQDGKTILIADHDLSGYDHVYDNIFHLYHHQIAALPHPEKTLAYFQSDKDEFHFQIPAENQPGVLHFADFSLDAGSKVLLDQIQLEIPTGYRILLTGDNGTGKSTLFNAISHLHPYKGVLTYKNKEVQKYKTTKLSKEVSLIFQDAQIQFLKMTVSEEIELSLKHARFSEIWSPEFITKNLSLLNLIGFENHIVYQLSGGQKKKLQILEMLMLGNPLVLMDEPLAGLDIESVIQVLDMIKKVCELQKQSLIMISHQLVGTKNFFNYHLELKDKNLYFSERLDDGLFD
;
A
#
# COMPACT_ATOMS: atom_id res chain seq x y z
N MET A 1 -2.42 18.56 -28.83
CA MET A 1 -1.02 18.10 -29.00
C MET A 1 -0.73 17.04 -27.97
N ASP A 2 0.23 16.16 -28.24
CA ASP A 2 0.57 15.06 -27.34
C ASP A 2 1.50 15.58 -26.24
N LYS A 3 1.19 15.25 -24.98
CA LYS A 3 2.07 15.52 -23.84
C LYS A 3 3.21 14.53 -23.82
N LEU A 4 2.91 13.24 -24.06
CA LEU A 4 3.86 12.14 -24.12
C LEU A 4 3.60 11.31 -25.37
N ALA A 5 4.65 10.95 -26.08
CA ALA A 5 4.63 9.92 -27.12
C ALA A 5 5.81 8.97 -26.91
N ILE A 6 5.52 7.67 -26.83
CA ILE A 6 6.49 6.59 -26.72
C ILE A 6 6.34 5.71 -27.96
N ASN A 7 7.43 5.47 -28.67
CA ASN A 7 7.45 4.60 -29.84
C ASN A 7 8.48 3.48 -29.66
N ASP A 8 8.02 2.24 -29.83
CA ASP A 8 8.81 1.00 -29.85
C ASP A 8 9.78 0.87 -28.66
N LEU A 9 9.32 1.20 -27.45
CA LEU A 9 10.12 1.14 -26.24
C LEU A 9 10.31 -0.30 -25.77
N THR A 10 11.55 -0.75 -25.73
CA THR A 10 11.95 -2.01 -25.08
C THR A 10 13.00 -1.70 -24.02
N PHE A 11 12.90 -2.31 -22.84
CA PHE A 11 13.83 -2.06 -21.73
C PHE A 11 14.03 -3.28 -20.81
N SER A 12 15.27 -3.54 -20.43
CA SER A 12 15.70 -4.54 -19.44
C SER A 12 16.64 -3.90 -18.41
N TYR A 13 16.55 -4.30 -17.14
CA TYR A 13 17.51 -3.82 -16.12
C TYR A 13 18.89 -4.47 -16.25
N THR A 14 18.97 -5.68 -16.80
CA THR A 14 20.23 -6.36 -17.11
C THR A 14 20.18 -6.97 -18.50
N LYS A 15 21.36 -7.11 -19.11
CA LYS A 15 21.50 -7.60 -20.50
C LYS A 15 20.96 -9.02 -20.70
N ASP A 16 21.06 -9.85 -19.68
CA ASP A 16 20.69 -11.28 -19.74
C ASP A 16 19.29 -11.54 -19.13
N SER A 17 18.54 -10.48 -18.80
CA SER A 17 17.17 -10.58 -18.29
C SER A 17 16.13 -10.37 -19.39
N ASP A 18 14.99 -11.03 -19.24
CA ASP A 18 13.82 -10.75 -20.06
C ASP A 18 13.44 -9.27 -19.97
N PRO A 19 12.95 -8.67 -21.09
CA PRO A 19 12.54 -7.28 -21.10
C PRO A 19 11.41 -7.03 -20.11
N VAL A 20 11.58 -5.99 -19.30
CA VAL A 20 10.52 -5.49 -18.41
C VAL A 20 9.44 -4.78 -19.21
N LEU A 21 9.83 -4.08 -20.28
CA LEU A 21 8.94 -3.46 -21.25
C LEU A 21 9.33 -3.95 -22.64
N ASP A 22 8.37 -4.32 -23.48
CA ASP A 22 8.64 -4.88 -24.79
C ASP A 22 7.77 -4.25 -25.88
N ASN A 23 8.42 -3.57 -26.83
CA ASN A 23 7.83 -2.92 -27.99
C ASN A 23 6.63 -2.00 -27.64
N LEU A 24 6.79 -1.24 -26.56
CA LEU A 24 5.73 -0.44 -25.95
C LEU A 24 5.49 0.83 -26.75
N ASN A 25 4.23 1.06 -27.10
CA ASN A 25 3.75 2.26 -27.79
C ASN A 25 2.65 2.95 -26.97
N LEU A 26 2.83 4.22 -26.62
CA LEU A 26 1.89 4.97 -25.78
C LEU A 26 1.80 6.43 -26.22
N THR A 27 0.60 6.99 -26.21
CA THR A 27 0.39 8.43 -26.41
C THR A 27 -0.55 8.98 -25.35
N ILE A 28 -0.13 10.05 -24.67
CA ILE A 28 -0.95 10.80 -23.72
C ILE A 28 -1.12 12.22 -24.25
N LYS A 29 -2.36 12.70 -24.29
CA LYS A 29 -2.68 14.07 -24.72
C LYS A 29 -2.40 15.07 -23.60
N ASN A 30 -2.18 16.34 -23.96
CA ASN A 30 -2.11 17.40 -22.96
C ASN A 30 -3.44 17.56 -22.23
N ASN A 31 -3.35 17.94 -20.95
CA ASN A 31 -4.46 18.29 -20.08
C ASN A 31 -5.46 17.14 -19.91
N THR A 32 -4.98 15.89 -19.87
CA THR A 32 -5.82 14.72 -19.59
C THR A 32 -5.47 14.07 -18.27
N PHE A 33 -6.45 13.41 -17.67
CA PHE A 33 -6.36 12.59 -16.48
C PHE A 33 -6.28 11.12 -16.90
N ASN A 34 -5.14 10.48 -16.72
CA ASN A 34 -4.86 9.16 -17.26
C ASN A 34 -4.56 8.16 -16.15
N LEU A 35 -5.11 6.96 -16.26
CA LEU A 35 -4.85 5.86 -15.33
C LEU A 35 -4.00 4.80 -16.02
N LEU A 36 -3.05 4.23 -15.28
CA LEU A 36 -2.21 3.09 -15.67
C LEU A 36 -2.48 1.93 -14.72
N PHE A 37 -3.27 0.98 -15.19
CA PHE A 37 -3.63 -0.24 -14.49
C PHE A 37 -2.72 -1.40 -14.93
N GLY A 38 -2.51 -2.39 -14.06
CA GLY A 38 -1.77 -3.62 -14.38
C GLY A 38 -1.27 -4.35 -13.15
N SER A 39 -0.90 -5.62 -13.30
CA SER A 39 -0.41 -6.47 -12.19
C SER A 39 0.87 -5.91 -11.55
N SER A 40 1.17 -6.31 -10.31
CA SER A 40 2.44 -5.97 -9.66
C SER A 40 3.60 -6.59 -10.45
N GLY A 41 4.67 -5.82 -10.67
CA GLY A 41 5.81 -6.28 -11.48
C GLY A 41 5.63 -6.18 -13.00
N SER A 42 4.48 -5.70 -13.51
CA SER A 42 4.25 -5.51 -14.96
C SER A 42 5.14 -4.43 -15.62
N GLY A 43 5.84 -3.61 -14.83
CA GLY A 43 6.73 -2.56 -15.33
C GLY A 43 6.18 -1.13 -15.24
N LYS A 44 5.07 -0.88 -14.55
CA LYS A 44 4.46 0.46 -14.37
C LYS A 44 5.45 1.48 -13.81
N SER A 45 6.04 1.19 -12.66
CA SER A 45 7.03 2.03 -12.00
C SER A 45 8.27 2.24 -12.88
N THR A 46 8.75 1.18 -13.55
CA THR A 46 9.85 1.27 -14.52
C THR A 46 9.54 2.25 -15.65
N LEU A 47 8.34 2.15 -16.24
CA LEU A 47 7.88 3.06 -17.29
C LEU A 47 7.85 4.51 -16.80
N MET A 48 7.34 4.75 -15.59
CA MET A 48 7.30 6.09 -14.98
C MET A 48 8.69 6.65 -14.68
N GLN A 49 9.62 5.84 -14.18
CA GLN A 49 11.02 6.21 -13.95
C GLN A 49 11.75 6.52 -15.27
N ILE A 50 11.42 5.81 -16.35
CA ILE A 50 11.93 6.09 -17.68
C ILE A 50 11.38 7.44 -18.21
N ILE A 51 10.07 7.68 -18.09
CA ILE A 51 9.43 8.94 -18.54
C ILE A 51 10.03 10.16 -17.80
N THR A 52 10.37 10.00 -16.53
CA THR A 52 10.93 11.05 -15.67
C THR A 52 12.46 11.19 -15.78
N GLY A 53 13.11 10.32 -16.57
CA GLY A 53 14.56 10.36 -16.81
C GLY A 53 15.42 9.86 -15.65
N LEU A 54 14.83 9.26 -14.62
CA LEU A 54 15.54 8.59 -13.52
C LEU A 54 16.21 7.30 -14.00
N VAL A 55 15.55 6.57 -14.89
CA VAL A 55 16.11 5.43 -15.62
C VAL A 55 16.33 5.83 -17.06
N ARG A 56 17.54 5.59 -17.56
CA ARG A 56 17.93 5.96 -18.93
C ARG A 56 17.98 4.72 -19.82
N THR A 57 17.24 4.77 -20.93
CA THR A 57 17.12 3.68 -21.91
C THR A 57 18.29 3.64 -22.90
N ASN A 58 19.05 4.72 -23.01
CA ASN A 58 20.19 4.86 -23.93
C ASN A 58 21.50 4.21 -23.43
N LEU A 59 21.45 3.47 -22.32
CA LEU A 59 22.58 2.68 -21.88
C LEU A 59 22.79 1.48 -22.83
N PRO A 60 24.03 1.19 -23.27
CA PRO A 60 24.28 0.15 -24.27
C PRO A 60 23.70 -1.20 -23.85
N ASN A 61 22.81 -1.76 -24.70
CA ASN A 61 22.16 -3.06 -24.52
C ASN A 61 21.16 -3.16 -23.35
N LEU A 62 20.63 -2.03 -22.86
CA LEU A 62 19.57 -2.03 -21.83
C LEU A 62 18.22 -1.55 -22.36
N GLY A 63 18.15 -0.84 -23.49
CA GLY A 63 16.88 -0.47 -24.10
C GLY A 63 16.97 0.09 -25.51
N SER A 64 15.81 0.25 -26.14
CA SER A 64 15.60 0.85 -27.45
C SER A 64 14.27 1.60 -27.48
N GLY A 65 14.02 2.36 -28.55
CA GLY A 65 12.80 3.14 -28.73
C GLY A 65 13.00 4.64 -28.48
N THR A 66 11.94 5.42 -28.64
CA THR A 66 11.99 6.88 -28.50
C THR A 66 10.91 7.38 -27.57
N ILE A 67 11.24 8.36 -26.73
CA ILE A 67 10.31 9.00 -25.81
C ILE A 67 10.35 10.51 -26.03
N LEU A 68 9.19 11.06 -26.34
CA LEU A 68 9.00 12.48 -26.62
C LEU A 68 8.05 13.09 -25.59
N ILE A 69 8.46 14.18 -24.96
CA ILE A 69 7.57 15.01 -24.13
C ILE A 69 7.43 16.37 -24.79
N ASN A 70 6.19 16.82 -25.00
CA ASN A 70 5.86 18.00 -25.83
C ASN A 70 6.54 17.95 -27.22
N GLY A 71 6.69 16.75 -27.80
CA GLY A 71 7.36 16.53 -29.09
C GLY A 71 8.90 16.61 -29.06
N GLN A 72 9.53 16.78 -27.89
CA GLN A 72 10.99 16.81 -27.75
C GLN A 72 11.52 15.51 -27.13
N SER A 73 12.63 14.99 -27.66
CA SER A 73 13.27 13.79 -27.11
C SER A 73 13.88 14.06 -25.73
N ILE A 74 13.48 13.23 -24.76
CA ILE A 74 13.94 13.32 -23.37
C ILE A 74 15.41 12.90 -23.20
N GLU A 75 16.00 12.25 -24.20
CA GLU A 75 17.42 11.85 -24.17
C GLU A 75 18.35 13.05 -24.07
N THR A 76 17.93 14.19 -24.61
CA THR A 76 18.71 15.44 -24.63
C THR A 76 18.42 16.35 -23.44
N TRP A 77 17.47 15.99 -22.59
CA TRP A 77 17.02 16.84 -21.50
C TRP A 77 18.00 16.83 -20.32
N THR A 78 18.28 18.02 -19.82
CA THR A 78 18.98 18.25 -18.55
C THR A 78 18.06 17.92 -17.36
N PRO A 79 18.61 17.61 -16.17
CA PRO A 79 17.80 17.41 -14.96
C PRO A 79 16.83 18.57 -14.68
N LYS A 80 17.26 19.81 -14.93
CA LYS A 80 16.42 21.00 -14.77
C LYS A 80 15.19 20.98 -15.68
N GLN A 81 15.35 20.57 -16.95
CA GLN A 81 14.23 20.45 -17.88
C GLN A 81 13.24 19.37 -17.44
N PHE A 82 13.73 18.22 -16.95
CA PHE A 82 12.86 17.19 -16.39
C PHE A 82 12.02 17.73 -15.26
N VAL A 83 12.63 18.35 -14.25
CA VAL A 83 11.90 18.81 -13.06
C VAL A 83 10.89 19.91 -13.39
N GLN A 84 11.17 20.77 -14.37
CA GLN A 84 10.21 21.79 -14.83
C GLN A 84 9.01 21.20 -15.57
N GLU A 85 9.18 20.07 -16.27
CA GLU A 85 8.13 19.49 -17.10
C GLU A 85 7.38 18.34 -16.45
N VAL A 86 8.05 17.54 -15.63
CA VAL A 86 7.54 16.29 -15.05
C VAL A 86 7.87 16.22 -13.56
N ALA A 87 6.84 16.02 -12.75
CA ALA A 87 6.97 15.66 -11.34
C ALA A 87 6.64 14.17 -11.17
N LEU A 88 7.36 13.50 -10.28
CA LEU A 88 7.12 12.10 -9.89
C LEU A 88 6.84 12.05 -8.40
N LEU A 89 5.77 11.34 -8.03
CA LEU A 89 5.57 10.83 -6.68
C LEU A 89 5.90 9.34 -6.67
N PHE A 90 6.79 8.94 -5.78
CA PHE A 90 7.24 7.55 -5.64
C PHE A 90 6.23 6.70 -4.87
N GLN A 91 6.16 5.41 -5.22
CA GLN A 91 5.33 4.42 -4.52
C GLN A 91 5.60 4.39 -3.01
N ASN A 92 6.88 4.47 -2.62
CA ASN A 92 7.28 4.61 -1.23
C ASN A 92 7.59 6.08 -0.93
N PRO A 93 6.73 6.81 -0.19
CA PRO A 93 6.97 8.21 0.12
C PRO A 93 8.32 8.44 0.82
N ARG A 94 8.81 7.49 1.63
CA ARG A 94 10.10 7.61 2.34
C ARG A 94 11.30 7.77 1.40
N GLU A 95 11.20 7.27 0.16
CA GLU A 95 12.27 7.40 -0.83
C GLU A 95 12.38 8.83 -1.39
N GLN A 96 11.39 9.69 -1.15
CA GLN A 96 11.40 11.09 -1.58
C GLN A 96 12.11 12.03 -0.59
N PHE A 97 12.07 11.73 0.72
CA PHE A 97 12.51 12.65 1.77
C PHE A 97 14.03 12.60 2.00
N SER A 98 14.64 13.78 2.09
CA SER A 98 16.06 13.97 2.44
C SER A 98 16.26 14.68 3.77
N MET A 99 15.26 15.43 4.22
CA MET A 99 15.27 16.24 5.44
C MET A 99 14.42 15.59 6.54
N SER A 100 14.61 16.04 7.79
CA SER A 100 13.87 15.52 8.95
C SER A 100 12.57 16.28 9.22
N SER A 101 12.41 17.52 8.77
CA SER A 101 11.19 18.30 8.96
C SER A 101 10.46 18.54 7.65
N VAL A 102 9.12 18.67 7.72
CA VAL A 102 8.29 18.94 6.55
C VAL A 102 8.72 20.24 5.87
N GLU A 103 8.87 21.35 6.61
CA GLU A 103 9.29 22.63 6.05
C GLU A 103 10.67 22.56 5.38
N ASP A 104 11.65 21.92 6.01
CA ASP A 104 13.00 21.81 5.45
C ASP A 104 12.99 21.00 4.14
N GLU A 105 12.16 19.95 4.05
CA GLU A 105 12.02 19.17 2.82
C GLU A 105 11.45 20.01 1.67
N PHE A 106 10.42 20.81 1.95
CA PHE A 106 9.87 21.74 0.97
C PHE A 106 10.91 22.77 0.53
N VAL A 107 11.61 23.41 1.47
CA VAL A 107 12.65 24.40 1.16
C VAL A 107 13.74 23.76 0.30
N PHE A 108 14.25 22.60 0.70
CA PHE A 108 15.24 21.84 -0.05
C PHE A 108 14.77 21.55 -1.48
N THR A 109 13.55 21.04 -1.63
CA THR A 109 12.97 20.73 -2.94
C THR A 109 12.87 22.00 -3.80
N LEU A 110 12.27 23.07 -3.27
CA LEU A 110 12.01 24.30 -4.02
C LEU A 110 13.29 25.07 -4.37
N GLU A 111 14.31 25.03 -3.51
CA GLU A 111 15.64 25.59 -3.80
C GLU A 111 16.34 24.81 -4.92
N ASN A 112 16.27 23.48 -4.89
CA ASN A 112 16.90 22.62 -5.92
C ASN A 112 16.31 22.82 -7.31
N ILE A 113 15.02 23.19 -7.42
CA ILE A 113 14.40 23.54 -8.71
C ILE A 113 14.63 25.00 -9.12
N GLY A 114 15.32 25.77 -8.28
CA GLY A 114 15.66 27.17 -8.52
C GLY A 114 14.50 28.14 -8.29
N MET A 115 13.56 27.81 -7.40
CA MET A 115 12.51 28.74 -7.01
C MET A 115 13.11 29.96 -6.30
N LEU A 116 12.57 31.15 -6.59
CA LEU A 116 13.02 32.38 -5.91
C LEU A 116 12.69 32.30 -4.42
N PRO A 117 13.62 32.67 -3.51
CA PRO A 117 13.38 32.62 -2.07
C PRO A 117 12.11 33.35 -1.61
N SER A 118 11.75 34.45 -2.28
CA SER A 118 10.54 35.22 -1.99
C SER A 118 9.22 34.49 -2.30
N LYS A 119 9.24 33.41 -3.09
CA LYS A 119 8.07 32.60 -3.45
C LYS A 119 7.94 31.32 -2.63
N ILE A 120 9.03 30.86 -2.01
CA ILE A 120 9.09 29.56 -1.34
C ILE A 120 7.98 29.46 -0.28
N ASP A 121 7.91 30.39 0.67
CA ASP A 121 6.91 30.35 1.74
C ASP A 121 5.46 30.27 1.22
N SER A 122 5.13 31.08 0.21
CA SER A 122 3.79 31.06 -0.41
C SER A 122 3.48 29.74 -1.13
N SER A 123 4.49 29.12 -1.76
CA SER A 123 4.34 27.83 -2.44
C SER A 123 4.09 26.71 -1.42
N ILE A 124 4.88 26.67 -0.34
CA ILE A 124 4.72 25.71 0.76
C ILE A 124 3.32 25.80 1.34
N ARG A 125 2.89 27.01 1.70
CA ARG A 125 1.57 27.25 2.27
C ARG A 125 0.46 26.78 1.32
N SER A 126 0.51 27.19 0.05
CA SER A 126 -0.49 26.81 -0.96
C SER A 126 -0.57 25.29 -1.14
N ALA A 127 0.57 24.61 -1.22
CA ALA A 127 0.61 23.16 -1.39
C ALA A 127 0.05 22.41 -0.18
N LEU A 128 0.41 22.82 1.04
CA LEU A 128 -0.11 22.21 2.26
C LEU A 128 -1.61 22.48 2.46
N GLU A 129 -2.10 23.67 2.09
CA GLU A 129 -3.54 24.00 2.12
C GLU A 129 -4.34 23.10 1.17
N ARG A 130 -3.83 22.85 -0.05
CA ARG A 130 -4.50 21.97 -1.04
C ARG A 130 -4.71 20.55 -0.54
N VAL A 131 -3.79 20.01 0.26
CA VAL A 131 -3.92 18.67 0.86
C VAL A 131 -4.48 18.68 2.29
N LYS A 132 -4.92 19.84 2.80
CA LYS A 132 -5.44 20.05 4.17
C LYS A 132 -4.45 19.68 5.29
N MET A 133 -3.17 19.98 5.10
CA MET A 133 -2.07 19.63 6.02
C MET A 133 -1.26 20.85 6.49
N LEU A 134 -1.83 22.06 6.50
CA LEU A 134 -1.09 23.28 6.88
C LEU A 134 -0.48 23.20 8.30
N ASP A 135 -1.19 22.59 9.25
CA ASP A 135 -0.73 22.43 10.64
C ASP A 135 0.44 21.45 10.79
N PHE A 136 0.81 20.73 9.72
CA PHE A 136 1.92 19.79 9.69
C PHE A 136 3.24 20.42 9.25
N ARG A 137 3.23 21.68 8.83
CA ARG A 137 4.40 22.39 8.29
C ARG A 137 5.67 22.21 9.12
N ASN A 138 5.57 22.29 10.44
CA ASN A 138 6.71 22.23 11.37
C ASN A 138 6.92 20.85 12.02
N ARG A 139 6.24 19.81 11.54
CA ARG A 139 6.37 18.46 12.11
C ARG A 139 7.63 17.75 11.60
N ASP A 140 8.12 16.86 12.44
CA ASP A 140 9.12 15.86 12.08
C ASP A 140 8.48 14.79 11.16
N ILE A 141 9.15 14.47 10.07
CA ILE A 141 8.73 13.49 9.07
C ILE A 141 8.66 12.08 9.68
N ASP A 142 9.58 11.73 10.58
CA ASP A 142 9.59 10.41 11.22
C ASP A 142 8.41 10.21 12.19
N GLY A 143 7.79 11.30 12.63
CA GLY A 143 6.58 11.29 13.47
C GLY A 143 5.26 11.18 12.69
N LEU A 144 5.29 11.18 11.36
CA LEU A 144 4.10 11.11 10.52
C LEU A 144 3.63 9.66 10.34
N SER A 145 2.31 9.45 10.38
CA SER A 145 1.70 8.20 9.94
C SER A 145 1.87 8.01 8.42
N GLY A 146 1.73 6.78 7.93
CA GLY A 146 1.87 6.49 6.49
C GLY A 146 0.97 7.33 5.59
N GLY A 147 -0.31 7.53 5.98
CA GLY A 147 -1.25 8.37 5.23
C GLY A 147 -0.89 9.86 5.28
N GLU A 148 -0.41 10.36 6.42
CA GLU A 148 0.08 11.74 6.54
C GLU A 148 1.33 11.96 5.68
N LEU A 149 2.27 11.01 5.71
CA LEU A 149 3.48 11.02 4.89
C LEU A 149 3.16 11.06 3.40
N GLN A 150 2.15 10.31 2.96
CA GLN A 150 1.70 10.26 1.57
C GLN A 150 1.05 11.58 1.13
N LYS A 151 0.23 12.21 1.98
CA LYS A 151 -0.33 13.56 1.73
C LYS A 151 0.76 14.64 1.65
N ILE A 152 1.76 14.60 2.53
CA ILE A 152 2.88 15.54 2.51
C ILE A 152 3.74 15.33 1.26
N SER A 153 4.05 14.08 0.91
CA SER A 153 4.80 13.74 -0.31
C SER A 153 4.09 14.29 -1.55
N LEU A 154 2.77 14.11 -1.65
CA LEU A 154 1.96 14.71 -2.71
C LEU A 154 2.02 16.24 -2.71
N ALA A 155 1.90 16.88 -1.55
CA ALA A 155 2.00 18.33 -1.46
C ALA A 155 3.35 18.87 -1.96
N ILE A 156 4.46 18.20 -1.63
CA ILE A 156 5.79 18.54 -2.14
C ILE A 156 5.83 18.41 -3.66
N THR A 157 5.32 17.30 -4.22
CA THR A 157 5.21 17.10 -5.68
C THR A 157 4.39 18.21 -6.34
N LEU A 158 3.28 18.63 -5.73
CA LEU A 158 2.45 19.72 -6.24
C LEU A 158 3.14 21.10 -6.17
N ALA A 159 3.97 21.33 -5.15
CA ALA A 159 4.72 22.59 -5.00
C ALA A 159 5.80 22.79 -6.08
N MET A 160 6.25 21.71 -6.73
CA MET A 160 7.17 21.77 -7.88
C MET A 160 6.52 22.39 -9.12
N ASP A 161 5.19 22.44 -9.18
CA ASP A 161 4.38 23.08 -10.24
C ASP A 161 4.65 22.57 -11.67
N SER A 162 5.10 21.33 -11.82
CA SER A 162 5.35 20.72 -13.14
C SER A 162 4.06 20.55 -13.95
N ASN A 163 4.15 20.54 -15.28
CA ASN A 163 2.99 20.43 -16.18
C ASN A 163 2.49 18.99 -16.36
N PHE A 164 3.36 18.01 -16.14
CA PHE A 164 3.04 16.59 -16.13
C PHE A 164 3.26 16.05 -14.71
N ILE A 165 2.21 15.55 -14.08
CA ILE A 165 2.29 14.96 -12.75
C ILE A 165 2.10 13.45 -12.90
N ILE A 166 3.11 12.69 -12.50
CA ILE A 166 3.12 11.23 -12.52
C ILE A 166 3.11 10.73 -11.08
N LEU A 167 2.17 9.85 -10.77
CA LEU A 167 1.92 9.38 -9.42
C LEU A 167 1.93 7.85 -9.42
N ASP A 168 2.88 7.24 -8.72
CA ASP A 168 2.98 5.79 -8.59
C ASP A 168 2.34 5.34 -7.27
N GLU A 169 1.18 4.67 -7.35
CA GLU A 169 0.36 4.23 -6.20
C GLU A 169 0.18 5.29 -5.09
N PRO A 170 -0.27 6.52 -5.43
CA PRO A 170 -0.30 7.67 -4.51
C PRO A 170 -1.26 7.51 -3.32
N PHE A 171 -2.06 6.45 -3.25
CA PHE A 171 -3.13 6.28 -2.26
C PHE A 171 -3.03 4.99 -1.45
N ALA A 172 -1.93 4.23 -1.54
CA ALA A 172 -1.81 2.90 -0.94
C ALA A 172 -2.00 2.85 0.59
N ASN A 173 -1.76 3.96 1.31
CA ASN A 173 -1.94 4.05 2.78
C ASN A 173 -2.92 5.17 3.18
N VAL A 174 -3.76 5.62 2.26
CA VAL A 174 -4.75 6.68 2.47
C VAL A 174 -6.12 6.05 2.65
N ASP A 175 -6.88 6.50 3.66
CA ASP A 175 -8.26 6.04 3.88
C ASP A 175 -9.17 6.43 2.71
N SER A 176 -10.33 5.76 2.59
CA SER A 176 -11.25 5.93 1.46
C SER A 176 -11.74 7.36 1.29
N SER A 177 -12.04 8.05 2.40
CA SER A 177 -12.52 9.44 2.39
C SER A 177 -11.45 10.39 1.85
N SER A 178 -10.24 10.31 2.41
CA SER A 178 -9.09 11.11 2.01
C SER A 178 -8.68 10.81 0.56
N ARG A 179 -8.72 9.54 0.14
CA ARG A 179 -8.42 9.12 -1.24
C ARG A 179 -9.35 9.83 -2.23
N LYS A 180 -10.66 9.85 -1.97
CA LYS A 180 -11.64 10.54 -2.82
C LYS A 180 -11.34 12.04 -2.92
N GLU A 181 -11.04 12.68 -1.80
CA GLU A 181 -10.68 14.11 -1.78
C GLU A 181 -9.43 14.39 -2.62
N LEU A 182 -8.39 13.55 -2.52
CA LEU A 182 -7.15 13.73 -3.28
C LEU A 182 -7.35 13.46 -4.78
N ILE A 183 -8.18 12.49 -5.16
CA ILE A 183 -8.54 12.26 -6.57
C ILE A 183 -9.24 13.50 -7.15
N LEU A 184 -10.19 14.09 -6.40
CA LEU A 184 -10.89 15.30 -6.82
C LEU A 184 -9.94 16.49 -6.92
N LEU A 185 -9.00 16.66 -5.98
CA LEU A 185 -7.94 17.67 -6.07
C LEU A 185 -7.10 17.53 -7.35
N LEU A 186 -6.69 16.31 -7.70
CA LEU A 186 -5.95 16.05 -8.94
C LEU A 186 -6.80 16.34 -10.18
N LYS A 187 -8.11 16.09 -10.12
CA LYS A 187 -9.02 16.44 -11.21
C LYS A 187 -9.18 17.95 -11.36
N GLU A 188 -9.27 18.68 -10.25
CA GLU A 188 -9.28 20.14 -10.25
C GLU A 188 -8.00 20.72 -10.86
N LEU A 189 -6.84 20.19 -10.48
CA LEU A 189 -5.53 20.53 -11.09
C LEU A 189 -5.53 20.32 -12.61
N GLN A 190 -6.10 19.21 -13.09
CA GLN A 190 -6.19 18.94 -14.52
C GLN A 190 -7.09 19.95 -15.24
N ILE A 191 -8.26 20.28 -14.68
CA ILE A 191 -9.24 21.15 -15.33
C ILE A 191 -8.82 22.63 -15.24
N GLN A 192 -8.44 23.10 -14.05
CA GLN A 192 -8.23 24.52 -13.76
C GLN A 192 -6.81 24.97 -14.09
N ASP A 193 -5.82 24.16 -13.72
CA ASP A 193 -4.40 24.50 -13.87
C ASP A 193 -3.80 23.90 -15.16
N GLY A 194 -4.62 23.18 -15.95
CA GLY A 194 -4.21 22.58 -17.23
C GLY A 194 -3.15 21.49 -17.09
N LYS A 195 -3.06 20.85 -15.92
CA LYS A 195 -2.07 19.80 -15.67
C LYS A 195 -2.42 18.53 -16.44
N THR A 196 -1.41 17.80 -16.91
CA THR A 196 -1.59 16.42 -17.37
C THR A 196 -1.26 15.49 -16.22
N ILE A 197 -2.14 14.53 -15.93
CA ILE A 197 -2.00 13.61 -14.79
C ILE A 197 -1.88 12.17 -15.31
N LEU A 198 -0.92 11.41 -14.79
CA LEU A 198 -0.80 9.96 -14.99
C LEU A 198 -0.67 9.27 -13.64
N ILE A 199 -1.63 8.41 -13.29
CA ILE A 199 -1.64 7.68 -12.02
C ILE A 199 -1.51 6.19 -12.31
N ALA A 200 -0.53 5.52 -11.70
CA ALA A 200 -0.52 4.07 -11.58
C ALA A 200 -1.24 3.69 -10.30
N ASP A 201 -2.24 2.83 -10.42
CA ASP A 201 -3.01 2.33 -9.28
C ASP A 201 -3.47 0.91 -9.59
N HIS A 202 -3.46 0.05 -8.57
CA HIS A 202 -3.99 -1.31 -8.65
C HIS A 202 -5.46 -1.37 -8.23
N ASP A 203 -5.93 -0.36 -7.49
CA ASP A 203 -7.34 -0.18 -7.14
C ASP A 203 -7.91 0.96 -7.99
N LEU A 204 -8.91 0.67 -8.82
CA LEU A 204 -9.58 1.71 -9.61
C LEU A 204 -10.81 2.31 -8.91
N SER A 205 -11.04 1.99 -7.64
CA SER A 205 -12.10 2.59 -6.83
C SER A 205 -11.96 4.11 -6.73
N GLY A 206 -13.08 4.81 -6.97
CA GLY A 206 -13.19 6.26 -6.78
C GLY A 206 -12.73 7.11 -7.95
N TYR A 207 -12.27 6.50 -9.05
CA TYR A 207 -11.92 7.23 -10.27
C TYR A 207 -13.12 7.45 -11.21
N ASP A 208 -14.32 7.08 -10.81
CA ASP A 208 -15.50 7.20 -11.64
C ASP A 208 -15.72 8.63 -12.10
N HIS A 209 -15.91 8.79 -13.41
CA HIS A 209 -16.13 10.08 -14.07
C HIS A 209 -14.98 11.10 -13.98
N VAL A 210 -13.79 10.74 -13.43
CA VAL A 210 -12.64 11.66 -13.37
C VAL A 210 -11.58 11.40 -14.43
N TYR A 211 -11.50 10.17 -14.96
CA TYR A 211 -10.50 9.80 -15.97
C TYR A 211 -10.92 10.21 -17.39
N ASP A 212 -9.92 10.46 -18.23
CA ASP A 212 -10.07 10.60 -19.68
C ASP A 212 -9.66 9.30 -20.40
N ASN A 213 -8.61 8.62 -19.91
CA ASN A 213 -8.14 7.35 -20.47
C ASN A 213 -7.70 6.39 -19.36
N ILE A 214 -7.91 5.10 -19.58
CA ILE A 214 -7.31 4.02 -18.78
C ILE A 214 -6.44 3.18 -19.70
N PHE A 215 -5.18 3.01 -19.32
CA PHE A 215 -4.22 2.14 -19.98
C PHE A 215 -4.00 0.90 -19.12
N HIS A 216 -3.89 -0.26 -19.76
CA HIS A 216 -3.54 -1.52 -19.10
C HIS A 216 -2.16 -1.97 -19.57
N LEU A 217 -1.25 -2.15 -18.63
CA LEU A 217 0.07 -2.75 -18.84
C LEU A 217 0.01 -4.23 -18.45
N TYR A 218 0.10 -5.10 -19.45
CA TYR A 218 -0.02 -6.54 -19.30
C TYR A 218 0.92 -7.27 -20.26
N HIS A 219 1.63 -8.28 -19.76
CA HIS A 219 2.68 -9.00 -20.52
C HIS A 219 3.65 -8.06 -21.24
N HIS A 220 4.20 -7.07 -20.52
CA HIS A 220 5.20 -6.11 -21.03
C HIS A 220 4.68 -5.16 -22.13
N GLN A 221 3.40 -5.25 -22.48
CA GLN A 221 2.73 -4.44 -23.49
C GLN A 221 1.68 -3.52 -22.86
N ILE A 222 1.47 -2.36 -23.46
CA ILE A 222 0.47 -1.39 -23.01
C ILE A 222 -0.63 -1.19 -24.06
N ALA A 223 -1.88 -1.09 -23.61
CA ALA A 223 -2.99 -0.73 -24.46
C ALA A 223 -4.01 0.13 -23.72
N ALA A 224 -4.68 1.04 -24.44
CA ALA A 224 -5.86 1.71 -23.89
C ALA A 224 -7.00 0.69 -23.73
N LEU A 225 -7.70 0.75 -22.60
CA LEU A 225 -8.87 -0.09 -22.37
C LEU A 225 -10.05 0.39 -23.23
N PRO A 226 -10.65 -0.49 -24.07
CA PRO A 226 -11.76 -0.09 -24.93
C PRO A 226 -13.08 0.09 -24.15
N HIS A 227 -13.23 -0.59 -23.01
CA HIS A 227 -14.43 -0.60 -22.17
C HIS A 227 -14.08 -0.39 -20.69
N PRO A 228 -13.51 0.78 -20.32
CA PRO A 228 -13.07 1.06 -18.96
C PRO A 228 -14.20 0.95 -17.91
N GLU A 229 -15.44 1.21 -18.31
CA GLU A 229 -16.63 1.13 -17.45
C GLU A 229 -16.84 -0.26 -16.85
N LYS A 230 -16.53 -1.33 -17.59
CA LYS A 230 -16.67 -2.70 -17.07
C LYS A 230 -15.62 -3.02 -16.02
N THR A 231 -14.40 -2.53 -16.24
CA THR A 231 -13.31 -2.70 -15.29
C THR A 231 -13.61 -1.92 -14.02
N LEU A 232 -14.04 -0.65 -14.12
CA LEU A 232 -14.41 0.16 -12.96
C LEU A 232 -15.57 -0.43 -12.16
N ALA A 233 -16.63 -0.89 -12.83
CA ALA A 233 -17.78 -1.51 -12.17
C ALA A 233 -17.39 -2.71 -11.31
N TYR A 234 -16.36 -3.46 -11.69
CA TYR A 234 -15.84 -4.57 -10.89
C TYR A 234 -15.25 -4.11 -9.54
N PHE A 235 -14.49 -2.99 -9.53
CA PHE A 235 -13.93 -2.42 -8.30
C PHE A 235 -15.00 -1.79 -7.39
N GLN A 236 -16.12 -1.35 -7.96
CA GLN A 236 -17.26 -0.84 -7.21
C GLN A 236 -18.12 -1.95 -6.61
N SER A 237 -18.47 -2.96 -7.42
CA SER A 237 -19.44 -4.00 -7.03
C SER A 237 -18.98 -4.83 -5.84
N ASP A 238 -17.68 -4.97 -5.63
CA ASP A 238 -17.16 -5.72 -4.49
C ASP A 238 -17.49 -5.02 -3.16
N LYS A 239 -17.63 -3.68 -3.10
CA LYS A 239 -17.87 -2.95 -1.83
C LYS A 239 -19.31 -3.01 -1.34
N ASP A 240 -20.28 -2.87 -2.24
CA ASP A 240 -21.72 -2.81 -1.89
C ASP A 240 -22.30 -4.17 -1.44
N GLU A 241 -21.59 -5.29 -1.67
CA GLU A 241 -22.10 -6.64 -1.41
C GLU A 241 -21.54 -7.31 -0.14
N PHE A 242 -20.76 -6.60 0.69
CA PHE A 242 -20.24 -7.19 1.93
C PHE A 242 -21.34 -7.34 3.00
N HIS A 243 -21.67 -8.59 3.29
CA HIS A 243 -22.53 -8.97 4.41
C HIS A 243 -21.75 -9.88 5.38
N PHE A 244 -21.60 -9.40 6.61
CA PHE A 244 -20.93 -10.13 7.69
C PHE A 244 -21.93 -10.65 8.70
N GLN A 245 -21.53 -11.70 9.42
CA GLN A 245 -22.31 -12.19 10.56
C GLN A 245 -21.96 -11.37 11.81
N ILE A 246 -22.86 -11.34 12.79
CA ILE A 246 -22.53 -10.91 14.16
C ILE A 246 -22.25 -12.16 14.99
N PRO A 247 -21.17 -12.19 15.81
CA PRO A 247 -20.93 -13.29 16.73
C PRO A 247 -22.09 -13.49 17.72
N ALA A 248 -22.35 -14.73 18.13
CA ALA A 248 -23.37 -15.01 19.14
C ALA A 248 -22.91 -14.54 20.53
N GLU A 249 -23.83 -14.08 21.39
CA GLU A 249 -23.52 -13.50 22.71
C GLU A 249 -22.63 -14.36 23.63
N ASN A 250 -22.68 -15.70 23.50
CA ASN A 250 -21.92 -16.64 24.35
C ASN A 250 -20.87 -17.44 23.57
N GLN A 251 -20.40 -16.90 22.44
CA GLN A 251 -19.43 -17.57 21.60
C GLN A 251 -18.03 -17.52 22.23
N PRO A 252 -17.32 -18.65 22.39
CA PRO A 252 -16.00 -18.65 23.03
C PRO A 252 -14.99 -17.73 22.35
N GLY A 253 -14.39 -16.84 23.12
CA GLY A 253 -13.43 -15.86 22.66
C GLY A 253 -11.98 -16.30 22.76
N VAL A 254 -11.17 -15.84 21.80
CA VAL A 254 -9.71 -15.86 21.87
C VAL A 254 -9.16 -14.64 22.63
N LEU A 255 -9.85 -13.49 22.51
CA LEU A 255 -9.56 -12.26 23.24
C LEU A 255 -10.81 -11.77 23.98
N HIS A 256 -10.63 -11.26 25.19
CA HIS A 256 -11.69 -10.62 25.96
C HIS A 256 -11.21 -9.27 26.49
N PHE A 257 -11.97 -8.24 26.18
CA PHE A 257 -11.80 -6.86 26.60
C PHE A 257 -12.83 -6.54 27.68
N ALA A 258 -12.37 -6.02 28.83
CA ALA A 258 -13.24 -5.51 29.89
C ALA A 258 -12.68 -4.19 30.43
N ASP A 259 -13.47 -3.13 30.31
CA ASP A 259 -13.11 -1.75 30.62
C ASP A 259 -11.78 -1.32 29.98
N PHE A 260 -11.49 -1.86 28.80
CA PHE A 260 -10.22 -1.65 28.12
C PHE A 260 -10.15 -0.25 27.53
N SER A 261 -9.03 0.45 27.76
CA SER A 261 -8.78 1.77 27.18
C SER A 261 -7.36 1.86 26.65
N LEU A 262 -7.21 2.54 25.52
CA LEU A 262 -5.95 2.66 24.80
C LEU A 262 -5.68 4.12 24.44
N ASP A 263 -4.48 4.58 24.77
CA ASP A 263 -4.01 5.94 24.54
C ASP A 263 -2.79 5.92 23.63
N ALA A 264 -2.60 6.98 22.83
CA ALA A 264 -1.34 7.28 22.16
C ALA A 264 -0.87 8.67 22.58
N GLY A 265 0.08 8.73 23.50
CA GLY A 265 0.48 9.97 24.15
C GLY A 265 -0.69 10.57 24.94
N SER A 266 -1.14 11.77 24.55
CA SER A 266 -2.31 12.44 25.15
C SER A 266 -3.64 12.14 24.44
N LYS A 267 -3.62 11.45 23.30
CA LYS A 267 -4.82 11.14 22.51
C LYS A 267 -5.43 9.81 22.98
N VAL A 268 -6.69 9.84 23.40
CA VAL A 268 -7.47 8.62 23.66
C VAL A 268 -7.88 8.01 22.33
N LEU A 269 -7.48 6.77 22.08
CA LEU A 269 -7.78 6.01 20.86
C LEU A 269 -8.99 5.11 21.03
N LEU A 270 -9.05 4.35 22.14
CA LEU A 270 -10.19 3.52 22.52
C LEU A 270 -10.53 3.78 23.99
N ASP A 271 -11.81 3.77 24.33
CA ASP A 271 -12.28 4.07 25.68
C ASP A 271 -13.33 3.04 26.14
N GLN A 272 -13.14 2.47 27.33
CA GLN A 272 -14.08 1.55 27.99
C GLN A 272 -14.64 0.41 27.12
N ILE A 273 -13.78 -0.25 26.33
CA ILE A 273 -14.20 -1.35 25.47
C ILE A 273 -14.60 -2.58 26.28
N GLN A 274 -15.78 -3.11 25.98
CA GLN A 274 -16.30 -4.40 26.46
C GLN A 274 -16.68 -5.26 25.26
N LEU A 275 -15.85 -6.26 24.96
CA LEU A 275 -16.01 -7.06 23.74
C LEU A 275 -15.32 -8.42 23.87
N GLU A 276 -15.88 -9.44 23.24
CA GLU A 276 -15.26 -10.75 23.08
C GLU A 276 -14.99 -11.03 21.59
N ILE A 277 -13.75 -11.41 21.26
CA ILE A 277 -13.35 -11.75 19.89
C ILE A 277 -13.39 -13.26 19.73
N PRO A 278 -14.23 -13.81 18.83
CA PRO A 278 -14.43 -15.25 18.71
C PRO A 278 -13.19 -15.98 18.18
N THR A 279 -12.98 -17.21 18.68
CA THR A 279 -11.86 -18.06 18.26
C THR A 279 -12.14 -18.83 16.96
N GLY A 280 -11.13 -18.98 16.11
CA GLY A 280 -11.17 -19.80 14.88
C GLY A 280 -11.78 -19.10 13.65
N TYR A 281 -11.98 -17.78 13.71
CA TYR A 281 -12.55 -16.99 12.63
C TYR A 281 -11.53 -16.07 11.99
N ARG A 282 -11.81 -15.68 10.74
CA ARG A 282 -11.10 -14.63 10.00
C ARG A 282 -11.90 -13.35 10.13
N ILE A 283 -11.34 -12.34 10.78
CA ILE A 283 -12.03 -11.11 11.16
C ILE A 283 -11.37 -9.94 10.43
N LEU A 284 -12.17 -9.16 9.72
CA LEU A 284 -11.74 -7.89 9.15
C LEU A 284 -11.83 -6.80 10.22
N LEU A 285 -10.79 -6.00 10.41
CA LEU A 285 -10.79 -4.81 11.26
C LEU A 285 -10.70 -3.56 10.39
N THR A 286 -11.72 -2.71 10.40
CA THR A 286 -11.75 -1.42 9.70
C THR A 286 -11.86 -0.23 10.66
N GLY A 287 -11.73 0.96 10.10
CA GLY A 287 -11.80 2.24 10.81
C GLY A 287 -10.93 3.28 10.11
N ASP A 288 -11.14 4.56 10.38
CA ASP A 288 -10.38 5.63 9.73
C ASP A 288 -8.89 5.60 10.12
N ASN A 289 -8.07 6.35 9.37
CA ASN A 289 -6.66 6.51 9.70
C ASN A 289 -6.47 7.23 11.06
N GLY A 290 -5.53 6.75 11.87
CA GLY A 290 -5.22 7.34 13.17
C GLY A 290 -6.26 7.08 14.27
N THR A 291 -7.21 6.17 14.06
CA THR A 291 -8.18 5.71 15.07
C THR A 291 -7.59 4.73 16.09
N GLY A 292 -6.47 4.07 15.77
CA GLY A 292 -5.73 3.22 16.71
C GLY A 292 -5.67 1.74 16.36
N LYS A 293 -6.04 1.32 15.14
CA LYS A 293 -6.01 -0.09 14.68
C LYS A 293 -4.64 -0.77 14.92
N SER A 294 -3.55 -0.18 14.43
CA SER A 294 -2.19 -0.69 14.64
C SER A 294 -1.75 -0.66 16.11
N THR A 295 -2.14 0.39 16.85
CA THR A 295 -1.86 0.49 18.29
C THR A 295 -2.58 -0.59 19.09
N LEU A 296 -3.80 -0.96 18.68
CA LEU A 296 -4.55 -2.07 19.27
C LEU A 296 -3.83 -3.40 19.03
N PHE A 297 -3.32 -3.65 17.83
CA PHE A 297 -2.51 -4.84 17.54
C PHE A 297 -1.24 -4.90 18.39
N ASN A 298 -0.56 -3.76 18.58
CA ASN A 298 0.58 -3.67 19.49
C ASN A 298 0.18 -3.96 20.95
N ALA A 299 -0.98 -3.48 21.41
CA ALA A 299 -1.48 -3.78 22.75
C ALA A 299 -1.78 -5.27 22.94
N ILE A 300 -2.43 -5.91 21.97
CA ILE A 300 -2.70 -7.37 21.97
C ILE A 300 -1.39 -8.17 21.97
N SER A 301 -0.36 -7.68 21.29
CA SER A 301 0.96 -8.32 21.20
C SER A 301 1.89 -8.00 22.37
N HIS A 302 1.40 -7.29 23.39
CA HIS A 302 2.18 -6.83 24.56
C HIS A 302 3.37 -5.93 24.20
N LEU A 303 3.23 -5.15 23.11
CA LEU A 303 4.19 -4.15 22.64
C LEU A 303 3.76 -2.71 23.01
N HIS A 304 2.52 -2.51 23.43
CA HIS A 304 1.99 -1.21 23.84
C HIS A 304 1.22 -1.31 25.17
N PRO A 305 1.42 -0.38 26.13
CA PRO A 305 0.66 -0.36 27.38
C PRO A 305 -0.81 0.03 27.15
N TYR A 306 -1.69 -0.39 28.06
CA TYR A 306 -3.12 -0.08 28.04
C TYR A 306 -3.69 -0.10 29.46
N LYS A 307 -4.91 0.43 29.61
CA LYS A 307 -5.68 0.41 30.86
C LYS A 307 -6.84 -0.59 30.75
N GLY A 308 -7.32 -1.06 31.90
CA GLY A 308 -8.37 -2.09 31.95
C GLY A 308 -7.83 -3.50 31.75
N VAL A 309 -8.71 -4.41 31.34
CA VAL A 309 -8.41 -5.84 31.21
C VAL A 309 -8.46 -6.26 29.74
N LEU A 310 -7.37 -6.86 29.28
CA LEU A 310 -7.30 -7.60 28.02
C LEU A 310 -6.71 -8.97 28.29
N THR A 311 -7.50 -10.02 28.06
CA THR A 311 -7.06 -11.40 28.23
C THR A 311 -6.96 -12.13 26.89
N TYR A 312 -5.95 -13.00 26.79
CA TYR A 312 -5.83 -14.00 25.74
C TYR A 312 -5.97 -15.39 26.38
N LYS A 313 -6.91 -16.21 25.90
CA LYS A 313 -7.25 -17.52 26.50
C LYS A 313 -7.39 -17.45 28.04
N ASN A 314 -8.17 -16.49 28.55
CA ASN A 314 -8.46 -16.26 29.97
C ASN A 314 -7.30 -15.81 30.86
N LYS A 315 -6.15 -15.43 30.28
CA LYS A 315 -5.04 -14.84 31.03
C LYS A 315 -4.74 -13.44 30.51
N GLU A 316 -4.60 -12.48 31.41
CA GLU A 316 -4.24 -11.09 31.05
C GLU A 316 -2.94 -11.03 30.25
N VAL A 317 -2.98 -10.30 29.14
CA VAL A 317 -1.84 -10.13 28.23
C VAL A 317 -0.64 -9.54 28.94
N GLN A 318 -0.83 -8.54 29.82
CA GLN A 318 0.25 -7.93 30.62
C GLN A 318 0.92 -8.92 31.59
N LYS A 319 0.26 -10.04 31.94
CA LYS A 319 0.81 -11.10 32.80
C LYS A 319 1.58 -12.18 32.03
N TYR A 320 1.68 -12.08 30.70
CA TYR A 320 2.53 -12.95 29.90
C TYR A 320 3.97 -12.45 29.86
N LYS A 321 4.94 -13.38 29.89
CA LYS A 321 6.29 -13.09 29.39
C LYS A 321 6.19 -12.91 27.87
N THR A 322 6.82 -11.88 27.33
CA THR A 322 6.79 -11.57 25.88
C THR A 322 7.16 -12.78 25.03
N THR A 323 8.21 -13.53 25.40
CA THR A 323 8.65 -14.74 24.68
C THR A 323 7.66 -15.91 24.71
N LYS A 324 6.74 -15.95 25.68
CA LYS A 324 5.66 -16.94 25.71
C LYS A 324 4.47 -16.47 24.88
N LEU A 325 4.14 -15.19 24.95
CA LEU A 325 3.05 -14.62 24.16
C LEU A 325 3.39 -14.64 22.66
N SER A 326 4.63 -14.38 22.28
CA SER A 326 5.07 -14.39 20.87
C SER A 326 5.01 -15.77 20.19
N LYS A 327 4.78 -16.84 20.96
CA LYS A 327 4.50 -18.20 20.43
C LYS A 327 3.01 -18.49 20.26
N GLU A 328 2.17 -17.60 20.77
CA GLU A 328 0.72 -17.72 20.80
C GLU A 328 0.05 -16.67 19.91
N VAL A 329 0.57 -15.45 19.91
CA VAL A 329 0.11 -14.30 19.12
C VAL A 329 1.26 -13.86 18.21
N SER A 330 0.98 -13.66 16.94
CA SER A 330 1.93 -13.12 15.98
C SER A 330 1.39 -11.86 15.31
N LEU A 331 2.28 -10.95 14.93
CA LEU A 331 1.95 -9.66 14.32
C LEU A 331 2.75 -9.47 13.03
N ILE A 332 2.07 -9.34 11.90
CA ILE A 332 2.65 -8.84 10.64
C ILE A 332 2.61 -7.32 10.68
N PHE A 333 3.78 -6.70 10.55
CA PHE A 333 3.92 -5.24 10.48
C PHE A 333 3.60 -4.72 9.07
N GLN A 334 3.07 -3.50 8.99
CA GLN A 334 2.75 -2.81 7.73
C GLN A 334 3.96 -2.69 6.79
N ASP A 335 5.16 -2.43 7.34
CA ASP A 335 6.41 -2.44 6.59
C ASP A 335 7.04 -3.83 6.62
N ALA A 336 7.06 -4.49 5.47
CA ALA A 336 7.63 -5.83 5.30
C ALA A 336 9.12 -5.88 5.65
N GLN A 337 9.86 -4.77 5.45
CA GLN A 337 11.31 -4.76 5.67
C GLN A 337 11.68 -4.96 7.14
N ILE A 338 10.79 -4.58 8.07
CA ILE A 338 11.02 -4.70 9.51
C ILE A 338 10.99 -6.17 9.96
N GLN A 339 10.36 -7.07 9.19
CA GLN A 339 10.22 -8.48 9.56
C GLN A 339 11.46 -9.33 9.22
N PHE A 340 12.18 -9.01 8.14
CA PHE A 340 13.27 -9.84 7.64
C PHE A 340 14.51 -9.77 8.55
N LEU A 341 15.06 -10.93 8.87
CA LEU A 341 16.22 -11.14 9.75
C LEU A 341 17.44 -11.69 9.00
N LYS A 342 17.24 -12.22 7.79
CA LYS A 342 18.24 -12.87 6.94
C LYS A 342 18.44 -12.09 5.66
N MET A 343 19.46 -12.49 4.90
CA MET A 343 19.82 -11.79 3.67
C MET A 343 19.05 -12.32 2.48
N THR A 344 18.86 -13.64 2.39
CA THR A 344 18.22 -14.29 1.24
C THR A 344 16.88 -14.92 1.57
N VAL A 345 16.06 -15.09 0.53
CA VAL A 345 14.73 -15.73 0.63
C VAL A 345 14.81 -17.14 1.22
N SER A 346 15.78 -17.94 0.77
CA SER A 346 15.99 -19.29 1.29
C SER A 346 16.36 -19.31 2.78
N GLU A 347 17.21 -18.40 3.23
CA GLU A 347 17.61 -18.29 4.63
C GLU A 347 16.43 -17.89 5.53
N GLU A 348 15.55 -17.01 5.08
CA GLU A 348 14.33 -16.63 5.82
C GLU A 348 13.34 -17.79 5.94
N ILE A 349 13.12 -18.49 4.83
CA ILE A 349 12.26 -19.66 4.80
C ILE A 349 12.82 -20.70 5.77
N GLU A 350 14.11 -21.03 5.70
CA GLU A 350 14.76 -21.97 6.63
C GLU A 350 14.60 -21.54 8.10
N LEU A 351 14.78 -20.25 8.40
CA LEU A 351 14.58 -19.71 9.74
C LEU A 351 13.13 -19.90 10.21
N SER A 352 12.16 -19.63 9.35
CA SER A 352 10.73 -19.81 9.65
C SER A 352 10.37 -21.28 9.86
N LEU A 353 10.87 -22.18 9.01
CA LEU A 353 10.72 -23.64 9.19
C LEU A 353 11.27 -24.11 10.53
N LYS A 354 12.45 -23.64 10.93
CA LYS A 354 13.09 -24.02 12.20
C LYS A 354 12.23 -23.67 13.41
N HIS A 355 11.39 -22.66 13.28
CA HIS A 355 10.50 -22.17 14.33
C HIS A 355 9.02 -22.52 14.11
N ALA A 356 8.70 -23.27 13.04
CA ALA A 356 7.34 -23.66 12.69
C ALA A 356 6.72 -24.57 13.75
N ARG A 357 5.50 -24.22 14.20
CA ARG A 357 4.73 -25.04 15.15
C ARG A 357 4.23 -26.35 14.52
N PHE A 358 3.98 -26.34 13.22
CA PHE A 358 3.45 -27.46 12.43
C PHE A 358 4.44 -27.79 11.30
N SER A 359 5.67 -28.15 11.64
CA SER A 359 6.71 -28.45 10.63
C SER A 359 6.31 -29.56 9.64
N GLU A 360 5.42 -30.46 10.06
CA GLU A 360 4.93 -31.60 9.27
C GLU A 360 4.07 -31.21 8.07
N ILE A 361 3.40 -30.05 8.09
CA ILE A 361 2.64 -29.56 6.93
C ILE A 361 3.52 -28.81 5.94
N TRP A 362 4.69 -28.32 6.37
CA TRP A 362 5.64 -27.55 5.56
C TRP A 362 6.67 -28.45 4.89
N SER A 363 6.20 -29.45 4.14
CA SER A 363 7.09 -30.27 3.31
C SER A 363 7.74 -29.43 2.21
N PRO A 364 8.91 -29.83 1.66
CA PRO A 364 9.55 -29.13 0.55
C PRO A 364 8.60 -28.91 -0.64
N GLU A 365 7.73 -29.87 -0.94
CA GLU A 365 6.72 -29.78 -2.00
C GLU A 365 5.64 -28.75 -1.67
N PHE A 366 5.19 -28.68 -0.42
CA PHE A 366 4.20 -27.69 0.00
C PHE A 366 4.78 -26.28 -0.04
N ILE A 367 6.03 -26.10 0.39
CA ILE A 367 6.73 -24.81 0.30
C ILE A 367 6.89 -24.40 -1.15
N THR A 368 7.40 -25.29 -2.01
CA THR A 368 7.56 -25.04 -3.44
C THR A 368 6.22 -24.69 -4.10
N LYS A 369 5.13 -25.36 -3.72
CA LYS A 369 3.79 -25.05 -4.20
C LYS A 369 3.34 -23.64 -3.81
N ASN A 370 3.55 -23.23 -2.56
CA ASN A 370 3.19 -21.89 -2.11
C ASN A 370 4.10 -20.81 -2.73
N LEU A 371 5.40 -21.06 -2.87
CA LEU A 371 6.30 -20.15 -3.61
C LEU A 371 5.86 -19.99 -5.06
N SER A 372 5.43 -21.08 -5.71
CA SER A 372 4.88 -21.01 -7.07
C SER A 372 3.59 -20.21 -7.13
N LEU A 373 2.67 -20.42 -6.17
CA LEU A 373 1.43 -19.63 -6.08
C LEU A 373 1.70 -18.14 -5.90
N LEU A 374 2.77 -17.79 -5.19
CA LEU A 374 3.16 -16.41 -4.93
C LEU A 374 4.05 -15.79 -6.04
N ASN A 375 4.38 -16.56 -7.09
CA ASN A 375 5.34 -16.18 -8.13
C ASN A 375 6.73 -15.83 -7.57
N LEU A 376 7.20 -16.61 -6.60
CA LEU A 376 8.51 -16.45 -5.92
C LEU A 376 9.50 -17.58 -6.25
N ILE A 377 9.15 -18.51 -7.15
CA ILE A 377 10.09 -19.53 -7.64
C ILE A 377 11.24 -18.85 -8.41
N GLY A 378 12.47 -19.30 -8.16
CA GLY A 378 13.69 -18.71 -8.75
C GLY A 378 14.28 -17.55 -7.93
N PHE A 379 13.55 -17.06 -6.92
CA PHE A 379 14.03 -16.00 -6.03
C PHE A 379 14.78 -16.54 -4.79
N GLU A 380 15.00 -17.84 -4.67
CA GLU A 380 15.49 -18.47 -3.44
C GLU A 380 16.84 -17.93 -2.98
N ASN A 381 17.72 -17.57 -3.92
CA ASN A 381 19.04 -17.00 -3.64
C ASN A 381 19.08 -15.46 -3.73
N HIS A 382 17.95 -14.81 -4.02
CA HIS A 382 17.90 -13.35 -4.12
C HIS A 382 17.95 -12.70 -2.74
N ILE A 383 18.54 -11.49 -2.70
CA ILE A 383 18.54 -10.67 -1.49
C ILE A 383 17.12 -10.16 -1.25
N VAL A 384 16.58 -10.38 -0.05
CA VAL A 384 15.19 -10.03 0.28
C VAL A 384 14.91 -8.54 0.08
N TYR A 385 15.88 -7.67 0.40
CA TYR A 385 15.78 -6.22 0.23
C TYR A 385 15.71 -5.75 -1.23
N GLN A 386 16.10 -6.60 -2.19
CA GLN A 386 16.01 -6.31 -3.63
C GLN A 386 14.71 -6.77 -4.28
N LEU A 387 13.87 -7.53 -3.55
CA LEU A 387 12.54 -7.89 -4.01
C LEU A 387 11.66 -6.63 -4.15
N SER A 388 10.72 -6.66 -5.09
CA SER A 388 9.67 -5.63 -5.18
C SER A 388 8.81 -5.61 -3.92
N GLY A 389 8.14 -4.49 -3.64
CA GLY A 389 7.28 -4.34 -2.46
C GLY A 389 6.23 -5.46 -2.34
N GLY A 390 5.57 -5.80 -3.45
CA GLY A 390 4.60 -6.90 -3.48
C GLY A 390 5.22 -8.28 -3.23
N GLN A 391 6.41 -8.55 -3.79
CA GLN A 391 7.13 -9.80 -3.51
C GLN A 391 7.54 -9.91 -2.04
N LYS A 392 8.03 -8.80 -1.44
CA LYS A 392 8.33 -8.73 0.00
C LYS A 392 7.10 -9.07 0.84
N LYS A 393 5.94 -8.45 0.56
CA LYS A 393 4.69 -8.73 1.29
C LYS A 393 4.25 -10.20 1.16
N LYS A 394 4.31 -10.77 -0.05
CA LYS A 394 3.97 -12.18 -0.28
C LYS A 394 4.86 -13.11 0.54
N LEU A 395 6.17 -12.87 0.53
CA LEU A 395 7.14 -13.64 1.31
C LEU A 395 6.90 -13.47 2.82
N GLN A 396 6.70 -12.24 3.27
CA GLN A 396 6.40 -11.89 4.66
C GLN A 396 5.18 -12.66 5.22
N ILE A 397 4.10 -12.72 4.43
CA ILE A 397 2.88 -13.46 4.79
C ILE A 397 3.15 -14.95 4.86
N LEU A 398 3.88 -15.51 3.88
CA LEU A 398 4.23 -16.93 3.87
C LEU A 398 5.02 -17.31 5.12
N GLU A 399 6.11 -16.61 5.43
CA GLU A 399 6.95 -16.83 6.61
C GLU A 399 6.14 -16.79 7.90
N MET A 400 5.23 -15.82 8.03
CA MET A 400 4.38 -15.70 9.21
C MET A 400 3.45 -16.91 9.38
N LEU A 401 2.81 -17.32 8.29
CA LEU A 401 1.96 -18.51 8.29
C LEU A 401 2.75 -19.78 8.63
N MET A 402 4.05 -19.83 8.31
CA MET A 402 4.92 -20.95 8.64
C MET A 402 5.13 -21.11 10.15
N LEU A 403 5.22 -20.01 10.89
CA LEU A 403 5.38 -20.04 12.35
C LEU A 403 4.20 -20.74 13.05
N GLY A 404 2.99 -20.57 12.53
CA GLY A 404 1.79 -21.28 12.96
C GLY A 404 1.25 -20.87 14.34
N ASN A 405 1.37 -19.59 14.67
CA ASN A 405 0.80 -19.02 15.90
C ASN A 405 -0.73 -19.12 15.92
N PRO A 406 -1.37 -19.54 17.03
CA PRO A 406 -2.82 -19.65 17.14
C PRO A 406 -3.62 -18.38 16.84
N LEU A 407 -3.11 -17.19 17.17
CA LEU A 407 -3.71 -15.92 16.79
C LEU A 407 -2.73 -15.16 15.90
N VAL A 408 -3.17 -14.85 14.68
CA VAL A 408 -2.40 -14.08 13.70
C VAL A 408 -3.06 -12.71 13.56
N LEU A 409 -2.28 -11.66 13.77
CA LEU A 409 -2.66 -10.27 13.55
C LEU A 409 -1.93 -9.79 12.30
N MET A 410 -2.65 -9.25 11.32
CA MET A 410 -2.05 -8.74 10.10
C MET A 410 -2.40 -7.28 9.85
N ASP A 411 -1.41 -6.39 9.91
CA ASP A 411 -1.61 -4.95 9.72
C ASP A 411 -1.33 -4.56 8.26
N GLU A 412 -2.39 -4.29 7.48
CA GLU A 412 -2.33 -3.93 6.05
C GLU A 412 -1.47 -4.87 5.16
N PRO A 413 -1.61 -6.20 5.29
CA PRO A 413 -0.75 -7.15 4.58
C PRO A 413 -0.99 -7.15 3.06
N LEU A 414 -2.15 -6.66 2.61
CA LEU A 414 -2.56 -6.68 1.20
C LEU A 414 -2.20 -5.40 0.45
N ALA A 415 -1.91 -4.29 1.14
CA ALA A 415 -1.75 -3.00 0.48
C ALA A 415 -0.64 -3.03 -0.59
N GLY A 416 -0.92 -2.48 -1.78
CA GLY A 416 0.02 -2.46 -2.91
C GLY A 416 0.15 -3.80 -3.66
N LEU A 417 -0.64 -4.81 -3.31
CA LEU A 417 -0.78 -6.02 -4.12
C LEU A 417 -1.84 -5.82 -5.19
N ASP A 418 -1.58 -6.28 -6.42
CA ASP A 418 -2.61 -6.40 -7.44
C ASP A 418 -3.70 -7.43 -7.05
N ILE A 419 -4.84 -7.38 -7.73
CA ILE A 419 -6.01 -8.22 -7.40
C ILE A 419 -5.69 -9.72 -7.52
N GLU A 420 -4.97 -10.15 -8.56
CA GLU A 420 -4.64 -11.58 -8.75
C GLU A 420 -3.77 -12.06 -7.57
N SER A 421 -2.79 -11.25 -7.20
CA SER A 421 -1.94 -11.46 -6.03
C SER A 421 -2.75 -11.52 -4.73
N VAL A 422 -3.72 -10.62 -4.53
CA VAL A 422 -4.61 -10.64 -3.36
C VAL A 422 -5.39 -11.94 -3.28
N ILE A 423 -6.04 -12.36 -4.37
CA ILE A 423 -6.83 -13.59 -4.40
C ILE A 423 -5.96 -14.81 -4.08
N GLN A 424 -4.77 -14.91 -4.66
CA GLN A 424 -3.81 -15.99 -4.42
C GLN A 424 -3.35 -16.03 -2.95
N VAL A 425 -3.00 -14.87 -2.39
CA VAL A 425 -2.56 -14.74 -1.00
C VAL A 425 -3.68 -15.11 -0.04
N LEU A 426 -4.91 -14.66 -0.29
CA LEU A 426 -6.06 -14.99 0.56
C LEU A 426 -6.43 -16.47 0.50
N ASP A 427 -6.35 -17.11 -0.67
CA ASP A 427 -6.57 -18.56 -0.78
C ASP A 427 -5.53 -19.35 0.04
N MET A 428 -4.26 -18.94 -0.05
CA MET A 428 -3.18 -19.50 0.77
C MET A 428 -3.44 -19.30 2.26
N ILE A 429 -3.73 -18.07 2.71
CA ILE A 429 -4.02 -17.77 4.12
C ILE A 429 -5.18 -18.61 4.61
N LYS A 430 -6.29 -18.64 3.86
CA LYS A 430 -7.49 -19.42 4.22
C LYS A 430 -7.12 -20.88 4.46
N LYS A 431 -6.44 -21.49 3.49
CA LYS A 431 -6.05 -22.90 3.54
C LYS A 431 -5.10 -23.20 4.71
N VAL A 432 -4.09 -22.37 4.92
CA VAL A 432 -3.10 -22.59 6.00
C VAL A 432 -3.73 -22.38 7.37
N CYS A 433 -4.53 -21.32 7.56
CA CYS A 433 -5.24 -21.08 8.81
C CYS A 433 -6.21 -22.22 9.15
N GLU A 434 -6.89 -22.80 8.16
CA GLU A 434 -7.76 -23.97 8.36
C GLU A 434 -6.97 -25.23 8.77
N LEU A 435 -5.84 -25.50 8.10
CA LEU A 435 -4.96 -26.63 8.44
C LEU A 435 -4.38 -26.52 9.86
N GLN A 436 -4.00 -25.31 10.27
CA GLN A 436 -3.34 -25.02 11.54
C GLN A 436 -4.33 -24.61 12.66
N LYS A 437 -5.63 -24.47 12.34
CA LYS A 437 -6.71 -24.02 13.24
C LYS A 437 -6.41 -22.65 13.89
N GLN A 438 -5.94 -21.70 13.09
CA GLN A 438 -5.61 -20.35 13.53
C GLN A 438 -6.83 -19.43 13.53
N SER A 439 -6.82 -18.44 14.43
CA SER A 439 -7.69 -17.26 14.37
C SER A 439 -6.91 -16.13 13.68
N LEU A 440 -7.58 -15.34 12.85
CA LEU A 440 -6.97 -14.26 12.09
C LEU A 440 -7.75 -12.97 12.32
N ILE A 441 -7.05 -11.89 12.66
CA ILE A 441 -7.58 -10.53 12.60
C ILE A 441 -6.72 -9.74 11.62
N MET A 442 -7.33 -9.19 10.58
CA MET A 442 -6.63 -8.45 9.53
C MET A 442 -7.17 -7.03 9.44
N ILE A 443 -6.28 -6.06 9.50
CA ILE A 443 -6.55 -4.68 9.09
C ILE A 443 -6.31 -4.60 7.59
N SER A 444 -7.28 -4.13 6.82
CA SER A 444 -7.11 -3.91 5.37
C SER A 444 -8.00 -2.79 4.88
N HIS A 445 -7.41 -1.82 4.17
CA HIS A 445 -8.15 -0.86 3.35
C HIS A 445 -8.44 -1.38 1.94
N GLN A 446 -7.75 -2.45 1.51
CA GLN A 446 -7.97 -3.11 0.24
C GLN A 446 -8.98 -4.26 0.39
N LEU A 447 -10.20 -4.04 -0.10
CA LEU A 447 -11.32 -4.97 0.06
C LEU A 447 -11.67 -5.73 -1.23
N VAL A 448 -11.30 -5.19 -2.39
CA VAL A 448 -11.53 -5.85 -3.69
C VAL A 448 -10.81 -7.20 -3.73
N GLY A 449 -11.52 -8.25 -4.14
CA GLY A 449 -11.01 -9.63 -4.13
C GLY A 449 -11.05 -10.33 -2.76
N THR A 450 -11.55 -9.68 -1.70
CA THR A 450 -11.65 -10.28 -0.34
C THR A 450 -13.02 -10.89 -0.03
N LYS A 451 -13.93 -10.87 -0.99
CA LYS A 451 -15.30 -11.36 -0.82
C LYS A 451 -15.31 -12.82 -0.34
N ASN A 452 -16.12 -13.12 0.67
CA ASN A 452 -16.24 -14.43 1.33
C ASN A 452 -14.98 -14.93 2.07
N PHE A 453 -13.93 -14.11 2.19
CA PHE A 453 -12.75 -14.49 2.98
C PHE A 453 -13.02 -14.32 4.47
N PHE A 454 -13.53 -13.15 4.88
CA PHE A 454 -13.82 -12.81 6.26
C PHE A 454 -15.17 -13.37 6.72
N ASN A 455 -15.22 -13.81 7.98
CA ASN A 455 -16.43 -14.28 8.64
C ASN A 455 -17.16 -13.14 9.36
N TYR A 456 -16.40 -12.27 10.02
CA TYR A 456 -16.89 -11.17 10.83
C TYR A 456 -16.18 -9.88 10.45
N HIS A 457 -16.88 -8.77 10.66
CA HIS A 457 -16.33 -7.43 10.51
C HIS A 457 -16.36 -6.72 11.86
N LEU A 458 -15.20 -6.26 12.29
CA LEU A 458 -14.97 -5.48 13.49
C LEU A 458 -14.65 -4.05 13.07
N GLU A 459 -15.42 -3.09 13.56
CA GLU A 459 -15.29 -1.68 13.21
C GLU A 459 -14.78 -0.89 14.41
N LEU A 460 -13.75 -0.07 14.17
CA LEU A 460 -13.25 0.89 15.14
C LEU A 460 -13.71 2.29 14.73
N LYS A 461 -14.67 2.85 15.48
CA LYS A 461 -15.30 4.14 15.21
C LYS A 461 -15.65 4.84 16.52
N ASP A 462 -15.47 6.16 16.57
CA ASP A 462 -15.79 6.99 17.74
C ASP A 462 -15.21 6.47 19.06
N LYS A 463 -13.96 5.98 19.02
CA LYS A 463 -13.23 5.37 20.15
C LYS A 463 -13.86 4.09 20.71
N ASN A 464 -14.80 3.50 19.99
CA ASN A 464 -15.42 2.23 20.29
C ASN A 464 -14.97 1.14 19.32
N LEU A 465 -15.26 -0.11 19.69
CA LEU A 465 -14.94 -1.30 18.90
C LEU A 465 -16.14 -2.26 18.95
N TYR A 466 -16.76 -2.55 17.81
CA TYR A 466 -17.97 -3.36 17.74
C TYR A 466 -18.05 -4.19 16.44
N PHE A 467 -18.86 -5.25 16.45
CA PHE A 467 -19.12 -6.04 15.24
C PHE A 467 -20.20 -5.39 14.38
N SER A 468 -20.00 -5.36 13.06
CA SER A 468 -20.95 -4.79 12.09
C SER A 468 -21.32 -5.81 11.02
N GLU A 469 -22.57 -5.76 10.55
CA GLU A 469 -23.08 -6.62 9.48
C GLU A 469 -22.72 -6.12 8.08
N ARG A 470 -22.30 -4.86 7.96
CA ARG A 470 -21.99 -4.20 6.70
C ARG A 470 -20.68 -3.43 6.85
N LEU A 471 -20.12 -3.03 5.72
CA LEU A 471 -19.16 -1.94 5.73
C LEU A 471 -19.97 -0.64 5.83
N ASP A 472 -19.78 0.10 6.92
CA ASP A 472 -20.31 1.45 7.05
C ASP A 472 -19.51 2.35 6.10
N ASP A 473 -19.97 2.49 4.86
CA ASP A 473 -19.61 3.64 4.06
C ASP A 473 -20.42 4.80 4.62
N GLY A 474 -19.83 5.61 5.50
CA GLY A 474 -20.40 6.90 5.92
C GLY A 474 -20.53 7.92 4.79
N LEU A 475 -20.88 7.50 3.56
CA LEU A 475 -20.64 8.25 2.32
C LEU A 475 -21.71 8.06 1.23
N PHE A 476 -22.88 7.49 1.53
CA PHE A 476 -24.00 7.39 0.58
C PHE A 476 -25.34 7.94 1.08
N ASP A 477 -25.30 8.98 1.92
CA ASP A 477 -26.46 9.89 2.14
C ASP A 477 -26.17 11.28 1.56
#